data_AF-A0A7C7SH31-F1
#
_entry.id   AF-A0A7C7SH31-F1
#
_cell.length_a   1.000
_cell.length_b   1.000
_cell.length_c   1.000
_cell.angle_alpha   90.00
_cell.angle_beta   90.00
_cell.angle_gamma   90.00
#
_symmetry.space_group_name_H-M   'P 1'
#
loop_
_entity.id
_entity.type
_entity.pdbx_description
1 polymer ?
#
loop_
_entity_poly.entity_id
_entity_poly.type
_entity_poly.pdbx_seq_one_letter_code
_entity_poly.pdbx_strand_id
1 'polypeptide(L)'
;MPTGNQNSQRPTTTGPRRVKYVRRLDQVEQLTPEQRDRLGPVAARYMFRANDYYLGLIDWDDPDDPIRQLIIPREEELAEWGTLDASNEESVTVAQGVQHKYTDTVLLLCNEVCGAYCRYCFRKRLFMDDNDEVTNDVSEGLRYIADHPEVTNVLLTGGDPLLMSTRRLVEIFEALRAIPHVKIIRLGSKMPAFDPYRVLNDPELQAAFRTYSTPTQRIYLMAHFDHPHELTDVAIQGIDTCIRNGVICVNQCPMIKGINDDPYVLADMYATLSYIGCPPYYLFQGRPTAGNEPYEIPIVQGWQTFQRALTLGSGLARRARLCMSHETGKIEIMGIDDEHMYLRYHQAKHDEDLGRVVAIKSLREELLADDEARKRFAREIRPVPCLPARRRGLLVRPARGGDSHALARLIPICAAPRDAGR
;
A
#
# COMPACT_ATOMS: atom_id res chain seq x y z
N MET A 1 19.58 2.28 31.59
CA MET A 1 20.59 3.25 31.11
C MET A 1 21.02 2.80 29.72
N PRO A 2 20.46 3.34 28.63
CA PRO A 2 21.03 3.11 27.31
C PRO A 2 22.12 4.14 27.07
N THR A 3 23.32 3.65 26.76
CA THR A 3 24.50 4.43 26.39
C THR A 3 24.25 5.11 25.05
N GLY A 4 24.27 6.44 25.06
CA GLY A 4 24.09 7.27 23.88
C GLY A 4 25.21 7.06 22.86
N ASN A 5 24.81 6.85 21.61
CA ASN A 5 25.73 6.84 20.48
C ASN A 5 26.06 8.29 20.12
N GLN A 6 27.27 8.72 20.46
CA GLN A 6 27.82 10.02 20.08
C GLN A 6 28.44 9.91 18.69
N ASN A 7 27.71 10.36 17.67
CA ASN A 7 28.35 10.88 16.47
C ASN A 7 27.42 11.88 15.75
N SER A 8 27.27 13.06 16.35
CA SER A 8 26.56 14.18 15.74
C SER A 8 27.50 15.37 15.60
N GLN A 9 28.04 15.54 14.39
CA GLN A 9 28.49 16.85 13.89
C GLN A 9 28.62 16.76 12.36
N ARG A 10 27.49 16.94 11.65
CA ARG A 10 27.49 17.34 10.24
C ARG A 10 27.20 18.84 10.16
N PRO A 11 27.76 19.56 9.17
CA PRO A 11 27.76 21.02 9.15
C PRO A 11 26.34 21.58 9.05
N THR A 12 26.02 22.53 9.91
CA THR A 12 24.78 23.30 9.88
C THR A 12 24.80 24.24 8.68
N THR A 13 24.28 23.77 7.53
CA THR A 13 23.94 24.63 6.41
C THR A 13 22.77 25.52 6.82
N THR A 14 22.99 26.83 6.87
CA THR A 14 22.06 27.87 7.36
C THR A 14 20.89 28.18 6.41
N GLY A 15 20.49 27.22 5.57
CA GLY A 15 19.35 27.33 4.65
C GLY A 15 18.47 26.06 4.66
N PRO A 16 17.22 26.15 4.15
CA PRO A 16 16.33 24.99 4.10
C PRO A 16 16.96 23.88 3.27
N ARG A 17 17.12 22.69 3.86
CA ARG A 17 17.70 21.53 3.19
C ARG A 17 16.89 21.18 1.93
N ARG A 18 17.60 21.01 0.82
CA ARG A 18 17.07 20.49 -0.44
C ARG A 18 17.80 19.21 -0.78
N VAL A 19 17.07 18.18 -1.18
CA VAL A 19 17.67 16.91 -1.58
C VAL A 19 18.26 17.02 -2.99
N LYS A 20 19.38 16.34 -3.22
CA LYS A 20 20.01 16.19 -4.53
C LYS A 20 19.59 14.86 -5.13
N TYR A 21 18.90 14.90 -6.26
CA TYR A 21 18.45 13.71 -6.97
C TYR A 21 19.60 13.01 -7.69
N VAL A 22 19.54 11.68 -7.65
CA VAL A 22 20.46 10.75 -8.31
C VAL A 22 19.64 9.93 -9.30
N ARG A 23 20.05 9.89 -10.57
CA ARG A 23 19.28 9.26 -11.66
C ARG A 23 20.03 8.16 -12.39
N ARG A 24 21.31 7.99 -12.08
CA ARG A 24 22.18 6.98 -12.70
C ARG A 24 22.99 6.31 -11.60
N LEU A 25 23.26 5.01 -11.77
CA LEU A 25 24.00 4.23 -10.76
C LEU A 25 25.45 4.69 -10.60
N ASP A 26 26.05 5.28 -11.64
CA ASP A 26 27.41 5.83 -11.59
C ASP A 26 27.57 7.04 -10.64
N GLN A 27 26.45 7.67 -10.27
CA GLN A 27 26.38 8.76 -9.31
C GLN A 27 26.26 8.26 -7.86
N VAL A 28 26.11 6.96 -7.63
CA VAL A 28 26.11 6.35 -6.29
C VAL A 28 27.54 5.94 -5.95
N GLU A 29 28.21 6.75 -5.14
CA GLU A 29 29.64 6.61 -4.85
C GLU A 29 30.00 5.28 -4.18
N GLN A 30 29.06 4.71 -3.41
CA GLN A 30 29.24 3.47 -2.67
C GLN A 30 29.16 2.22 -3.55
N LEU A 31 28.63 2.31 -4.78
CA LEU A 31 28.62 1.19 -5.72
C LEU A 31 29.97 1.08 -6.43
N THR A 32 30.59 -0.10 -6.40
CA THR A 32 31.82 -0.38 -7.14
C THR A 32 31.56 -0.40 -8.66
N PRO A 33 32.60 -0.21 -9.50
CA PRO A 33 32.45 -0.36 -10.95
C PRO A 33 31.82 -1.70 -11.36
N GLU A 34 32.24 -2.80 -10.74
CA GLU A 34 31.69 -4.14 -11.00
C GLU A 34 30.19 -4.24 -10.65
N GLN A 35 29.78 -3.67 -9.51
CA GLN A 35 28.35 -3.61 -9.15
C GLN A 35 27.55 -2.77 -10.15
N ARG A 36 28.10 -1.65 -10.61
CA ARG A 36 27.43 -0.79 -11.61
C ARG A 36 27.26 -1.52 -12.94
N ASP A 37 28.27 -2.27 -13.38
CA ASP A 37 28.22 -3.05 -14.61
C ASP A 37 27.16 -4.17 -14.52
N ARG A 38 27.10 -4.88 -13.39
CA ARG A 38 26.10 -5.93 -13.14
C ARG A 38 24.66 -5.39 -13.06
N LEU A 39 24.48 -4.23 -12.44
CA LEU A 39 23.15 -3.62 -12.25
C LEU A 39 22.69 -2.75 -13.45
N GLY A 40 23.60 -2.41 -14.36
CA GLY A 40 23.33 -1.60 -15.55
C GLY A 40 22.17 -2.12 -16.41
N PRO A 41 22.13 -3.41 -16.77
CA PRO A 41 21.02 -4.01 -17.52
C PRO A 41 19.67 -3.85 -16.81
N VAL A 42 19.65 -3.96 -15.47
CA VAL A 42 18.43 -3.78 -14.68
C VAL A 42 17.96 -2.32 -14.74
N ALA A 43 18.88 -1.37 -14.57
CA ALA A 43 18.58 0.06 -14.61
C ALA A 43 18.16 0.54 -16.01
N ALA A 44 18.59 -0.16 -17.07
CA ALA A 44 18.14 0.08 -18.45
C ALA A 44 16.69 -0.39 -18.68
N ARG A 45 16.25 -1.47 -18.03
CA ARG A 45 14.87 -1.98 -18.13
C ARG A 45 13.91 -1.31 -17.17
N TYR A 46 14.33 -1.11 -15.92
CA TYR A 46 13.54 -0.49 -14.86
C TYR A 46 14.31 0.68 -14.28
N MET A 47 13.86 1.90 -14.63
CA MET A 47 14.55 3.14 -14.31
C MET A 47 15.01 3.22 -12.86
N PHE A 48 16.18 3.82 -12.66
CA PHE A 48 16.72 4.12 -11.34
C PHE A 48 16.55 5.60 -11.01
N ARG A 49 16.08 5.88 -9.79
CA ARG A 49 16.02 7.23 -9.23
C ARG A 49 16.07 7.15 -7.72
N ALA A 50 16.89 7.98 -7.12
CA ALA A 50 16.99 8.18 -5.68
C ALA A 50 17.32 9.64 -5.36
N ASN A 51 17.57 9.95 -4.09
CA ASN A 51 18.11 11.22 -3.65
C ASN A 51 19.10 11.02 -2.50
N ASP A 52 19.94 12.02 -2.26
CA ASP A 52 21.00 11.98 -1.25
C ASP A 52 20.50 11.81 0.20
N TYR A 53 19.31 12.30 0.54
CA TYR A 53 18.71 12.06 1.86
C TYR A 53 18.41 10.57 2.04
N TYR A 54 17.70 9.97 1.08
CA TYR A 54 17.26 8.58 1.18
C TYR A 54 18.43 7.59 1.02
N LEU A 55 19.37 7.85 0.11
CA LEU A 55 20.63 7.10 0.00
C LEU A 55 21.47 7.18 1.28
N GLY A 56 21.35 8.29 2.03
CA GLY A 56 22.02 8.49 3.31
C GLY A 56 21.41 7.70 4.46
N LEU A 57 20.26 7.03 4.27
CA LEU A 57 19.65 6.13 5.25
C LEU A 57 20.19 4.70 5.16
N ILE A 58 20.89 4.38 4.06
CA ILE A 58 21.43 3.04 3.82
C ILE A 58 22.65 2.81 4.71
N ASP A 59 22.63 1.71 5.45
CA ASP A 59 23.86 1.12 5.98
C ASP A 59 24.58 0.39 4.83
N TRP A 60 25.69 0.95 4.36
CA TRP A 60 26.43 0.41 3.21
C TRP A 60 27.35 -0.75 3.59
N ASP A 61 27.57 -0.99 4.89
CA ASP A 61 28.33 -2.14 5.39
C ASP A 61 27.43 -3.39 5.50
N ASP A 62 26.11 -3.22 5.52
CA ASP A 62 25.13 -4.30 5.48
C ASP A 62 24.62 -4.55 4.04
N PRO A 63 25.01 -5.68 3.41
CA PRO A 63 24.52 -5.99 2.07
C PRO A 63 23.00 -6.22 2.03
N ASP A 64 22.42 -6.64 3.15
CA ASP A 64 20.99 -6.91 3.31
C ASP A 64 20.25 -5.72 3.93
N ASP A 65 20.84 -4.51 3.94
CA ASP A 65 20.16 -3.32 4.45
C ASP A 65 18.80 -3.14 3.76
N PRO A 66 17.70 -2.99 4.53
CA PRO A 66 16.37 -2.92 3.96
C PRO A 66 16.17 -1.69 3.08
N ILE A 67 16.82 -0.56 3.37
CA ILE A 67 16.69 0.66 2.57
C ILE A 67 17.42 0.50 1.23
N ARG A 68 18.60 -0.13 1.23
CA ARG A 68 19.33 -0.53 0.02
C ARG A 68 18.44 -1.41 -0.85
N GLN A 69 17.85 -2.43 -0.25
CA GLN A 69 16.95 -3.37 -0.90
C GLN A 69 15.71 -2.70 -1.52
N LEU A 70 15.21 -1.59 -0.97
CA LEU A 70 14.05 -0.84 -1.47
C LEU A 70 14.35 -0.03 -2.75
N ILE A 71 15.59 0.43 -2.97
CA ILE A 71 15.92 1.41 -4.02
C ILE A 71 17.10 1.06 -4.93
N ILE A 72 18.06 0.25 -4.49
CA ILE A 72 19.17 -0.21 -5.34
C ILE A 72 18.70 -1.43 -6.13
N PRO A 73 18.87 -1.45 -7.46
CA PRO A 73 18.43 -2.57 -8.28
C PRO A 73 19.04 -3.91 -7.88
N ARG A 74 18.35 -4.99 -8.20
CA ARG A 74 18.83 -6.37 -8.08
C ARG A 74 18.83 -7.07 -9.44
N GLU A 75 19.80 -7.95 -9.69
CA GLU A 75 19.89 -8.69 -10.95
C GLU A 75 18.66 -9.58 -11.19
N GLU A 76 18.11 -10.14 -10.11
CA GLU A 76 16.93 -11.00 -10.12
C GLU A 76 15.67 -10.31 -10.64
N GLU A 77 15.64 -8.96 -10.68
CA GLU A 77 14.52 -8.23 -11.30
C GLU A 77 14.38 -8.53 -12.80
N LEU A 78 15.43 -9.05 -13.47
CA LEU A 78 15.38 -9.39 -14.89
C LEU A 78 14.72 -10.74 -15.18
N ALA A 79 14.39 -11.52 -14.14
CA ALA A 79 13.66 -12.78 -14.29
C ALA A 79 12.35 -12.59 -15.06
N GLU A 80 12.03 -13.54 -15.94
CA GLU A 80 10.78 -13.56 -16.70
C GLU A 80 9.64 -14.08 -15.81
N TRP A 81 9.05 -13.16 -15.04
CA TRP A 81 7.97 -13.46 -14.10
C TRP A 81 6.96 -12.32 -14.04
N GLY A 82 5.67 -12.64 -13.91
CA GLY A 82 4.60 -11.65 -13.79
C GLY A 82 4.35 -10.83 -15.06
N THR A 83 3.56 -9.76 -14.93
CA THR A 83 3.14 -8.89 -16.04
C THR A 83 3.27 -7.41 -15.66
N LEU A 84 3.49 -6.50 -16.61
CA LEU A 84 3.62 -5.07 -16.32
C LEU A 84 2.34 -4.45 -15.73
N ASP A 85 1.16 -4.87 -16.18
CA ASP A 85 -0.13 -4.49 -15.60
C ASP A 85 -0.80 -5.67 -14.87
N ALA A 86 -0.18 -6.08 -13.76
CA ALA A 86 -0.62 -7.21 -12.93
C ALA A 86 -2.02 -7.06 -12.30
N SER A 87 -2.68 -5.91 -12.44
CA SER A 87 -4.03 -5.68 -11.91
C SER A 87 -5.03 -5.22 -12.95
N ASN A 88 -4.64 -5.25 -14.22
CA ASN A 88 -5.47 -4.86 -15.34
C ASN A 88 -6.08 -3.46 -15.09
N GLU A 89 -5.21 -2.53 -14.67
CA GLU A 89 -5.57 -1.14 -14.42
C GLU A 89 -6.12 -0.48 -15.70
N GLU A 90 -5.64 -0.90 -16.88
CA GLU A 90 -6.21 -0.49 -18.17
C GLU A 90 -7.73 -0.72 -18.25
N SER A 91 -8.23 -1.86 -17.76
CA SER A 91 -9.66 -2.20 -17.80
C SER A 91 -10.58 -1.30 -16.96
N VAL A 92 -10.01 -0.40 -16.18
CA VAL A 92 -10.73 0.58 -15.34
C VAL A 92 -10.29 2.02 -15.64
N THR A 93 -9.44 2.22 -16.65
CA THR A 93 -9.07 3.53 -17.17
C THR A 93 -10.21 4.04 -18.05
N VAL A 94 -10.86 5.12 -17.61
CA VAL A 94 -12.05 5.70 -18.27
C VAL A 94 -11.69 6.93 -19.13
N ALA A 95 -10.54 7.52 -18.86
CA ALA A 95 -9.90 8.59 -19.62
C ALA A 95 -8.41 8.63 -19.26
N GLN A 96 -7.60 9.37 -20.01
CA GLN A 96 -6.16 9.46 -19.76
C GLN A 96 -5.90 9.97 -18.32
N GLY A 97 -5.14 9.21 -17.53
CA GLY A 97 -4.89 9.50 -16.11
C GLY A 97 -6.10 9.40 -15.18
N VAL A 98 -7.22 8.81 -15.62
CA VAL A 98 -8.43 8.66 -14.81
C VAL A 98 -8.79 7.18 -14.71
N GLN A 99 -8.75 6.65 -13.49
CA GLN A 99 -9.17 5.28 -13.20
C GLN A 99 -10.38 5.29 -12.27
N HIS A 100 -11.45 4.57 -12.63
CA HIS A 100 -12.66 4.44 -11.84
C HIS A 100 -13.04 2.96 -11.67
N LYS A 101 -12.53 2.36 -10.59
CA LYS A 101 -12.73 0.94 -10.28
C LYS A 101 -13.81 0.68 -9.26
N TYR A 102 -13.96 1.58 -8.28
CA TYR A 102 -14.90 1.44 -7.18
C TYR A 102 -15.85 2.62 -7.21
N THR A 103 -17.14 2.36 -6.99
CA THR A 103 -18.25 3.31 -7.14
C THR A 103 -18.01 4.68 -6.53
N ASP A 104 -17.35 4.75 -5.36
CA ASP A 104 -17.17 6.00 -4.63
C ASP A 104 -15.79 6.66 -4.84
N THR A 105 -14.89 6.01 -5.57
CA THR A 105 -13.44 6.29 -5.60
C THR A 105 -12.93 6.45 -7.03
N VAL A 106 -12.48 7.65 -7.37
CA VAL A 106 -11.71 7.91 -8.60
C VAL A 106 -10.23 8.12 -8.27
N LEU A 107 -9.35 7.58 -9.10
CA LEU A 107 -7.92 7.85 -9.07
C LEU A 107 -7.57 8.83 -10.19
N LEU A 108 -6.81 9.87 -9.85
CA LEU A 108 -6.16 10.76 -10.80
C LEU A 108 -4.66 10.43 -10.80
N LEU A 109 -4.17 9.85 -11.91
CA LEU A 109 -2.75 9.66 -12.15
C LEU A 109 -2.18 10.99 -12.65
N CYS A 110 -1.81 11.88 -11.71
CA CYS A 110 -1.55 13.29 -11.99
C CYS A 110 -0.06 13.66 -12.01
N ASN A 111 0.84 12.68 -11.86
CA ASN A 111 2.28 12.89 -11.91
C ASN A 111 2.99 11.60 -12.30
N GLU A 112 4.06 11.68 -13.10
CA GLU A 112 4.78 10.53 -13.67
C GLU A 112 6.16 10.30 -13.03
N VAL A 113 6.48 11.01 -11.94
CA VAL A 113 7.80 10.93 -11.30
C VAL A 113 7.64 10.73 -9.79
N CYS A 114 8.57 10.01 -9.17
CA CYS A 114 8.62 9.82 -7.71
C CYS A 114 9.88 10.46 -7.08
N GLY A 115 9.87 10.63 -5.76
CA GLY A 115 11.05 11.04 -4.98
C GLY A 115 12.22 10.04 -5.10
N ALA A 116 11.90 8.76 -5.23
CA ALA A 116 12.77 7.67 -5.66
C ALA A 116 11.91 6.58 -6.30
N TYR A 117 12.52 5.66 -7.05
CA TYR A 117 11.81 4.53 -7.64
C TYR A 117 11.99 3.26 -6.79
N CYS A 118 10.92 2.89 -6.08
CA CYS A 118 10.83 1.63 -5.36
C CYS A 118 11.09 0.46 -6.30
N ARG A 119 12.02 -0.43 -5.95
CA ARG A 119 12.33 -1.61 -6.77
C ARG A 119 11.21 -2.65 -6.81
N TYR A 120 10.28 -2.59 -5.87
CA TYR A 120 9.06 -3.42 -5.79
C TYR A 120 7.81 -2.72 -6.36
N CYS A 121 7.96 -1.58 -7.05
CA CYS A 121 6.81 -0.80 -7.53
C CYS A 121 5.93 -1.61 -8.49
N PHE A 122 4.64 -1.77 -8.15
CA PHE A 122 3.69 -2.46 -9.04
C PHE A 122 3.34 -1.65 -10.31
N ARG A 123 3.73 -0.37 -10.34
CA ARG A 123 3.55 0.58 -11.44
C ARG A 123 4.88 0.94 -12.12
N LYS A 124 5.86 0.01 -12.13
CA LYS A 124 7.14 0.19 -12.87
C LYS A 124 6.92 0.70 -14.30
N ARG A 125 5.88 0.19 -14.98
CA ARG A 125 5.50 0.58 -16.35
C ARG A 125 5.23 2.09 -16.53
N LEU A 126 4.77 2.78 -15.48
CA LEU A 126 4.49 4.22 -15.56
C LEU A 126 5.75 5.06 -15.79
N PHE A 127 6.92 4.50 -15.48
CA PHE A 127 8.22 5.13 -15.62
C PHE A 127 9.02 4.53 -16.77
N MET A 128 8.42 3.69 -17.61
CA MET A 128 9.05 3.18 -18.82
C MET A 128 8.78 4.13 -19.98
N ASP A 129 9.59 4.05 -21.02
CA ASP A 129 9.38 4.84 -22.24
C ASP A 129 8.00 4.52 -22.86
N ASP A 130 7.41 5.48 -23.57
CA ASP A 130 6.12 5.38 -24.28
C ASP A 130 4.86 5.18 -23.40
N ASN A 131 4.90 5.47 -22.10
CA ASN A 131 3.71 5.43 -21.24
C ASN A 131 2.83 6.69 -21.36
N ASP A 132 1.54 6.52 -21.67
CA ASP A 132 0.54 7.59 -21.75
C ASP A 132 -0.52 7.52 -20.64
N GLU A 133 -0.40 6.59 -19.69
CA GLU A 133 -1.40 6.39 -18.62
C GLU A 133 -1.53 7.57 -17.66
N VAL A 134 -0.50 8.41 -17.54
CA VAL A 134 -0.45 9.57 -16.63
C VAL A 134 -0.70 10.85 -17.40
N THR A 135 -1.40 11.81 -16.80
CA THR A 135 -1.52 13.16 -17.36
C THR A 135 -1.20 14.23 -16.33
N ASN A 136 -0.41 15.21 -16.75
CA ASN A 136 -0.22 16.42 -15.95
C ASN A 136 -1.43 17.36 -16.04
N ASP A 137 -2.29 17.22 -17.06
CA ASP A 137 -3.54 17.96 -17.21
C ASP A 137 -4.73 17.15 -16.68
N VAL A 138 -5.17 17.46 -15.45
CA VAL A 138 -6.28 16.76 -14.80
C VAL A 138 -7.67 17.26 -15.22
N SER A 139 -7.78 18.18 -16.18
CA SER A 139 -9.04 18.82 -16.54
C SER A 139 -10.12 17.83 -16.97
N GLU A 140 -9.75 16.81 -17.74
CA GLU A 140 -10.67 15.74 -18.14
C GLU A 140 -11.14 14.92 -16.94
N GLY A 141 -10.22 14.56 -16.04
CA GLY A 141 -10.56 13.85 -14.81
C GLY A 141 -11.46 14.66 -13.88
N LEU A 142 -11.24 15.96 -13.76
CA LEU A 142 -12.09 16.86 -12.98
C LEU A 142 -13.52 16.92 -13.55
N ARG A 143 -13.66 17.01 -14.89
CA ARG A 143 -14.96 16.95 -15.56
C ARG A 143 -15.64 15.61 -15.32
N TYR A 144 -14.92 14.51 -15.51
CA TYR A 144 -15.43 13.17 -15.23
C TYR A 144 -15.95 13.07 -13.79
N ILE A 145 -15.17 13.50 -12.78
CA ILE A 145 -15.59 13.46 -11.38
C ILE A 145 -16.83 14.35 -11.13
N ALA A 146 -16.92 15.52 -11.77
CA ALA A 146 -18.07 16.40 -11.63
C ALA A 146 -19.37 15.76 -12.18
N ASP A 147 -19.26 14.96 -13.24
CA ASP A 147 -20.38 14.27 -13.89
C ASP A 147 -20.81 12.98 -13.15
N HIS A 148 -20.05 12.52 -12.14
CA HIS A 148 -20.29 11.27 -11.40
C HIS A 148 -20.57 11.55 -9.91
N PRO A 149 -21.83 11.83 -9.52
CA PRO A 149 -22.20 12.27 -8.17
C PRO A 149 -21.97 11.22 -7.06
N GLU A 150 -21.83 9.96 -7.41
CA GLU A 150 -21.47 8.86 -6.50
C GLU A 150 -20.02 8.95 -5.98
N VAL A 151 -19.15 9.69 -6.69
CA VAL A 151 -17.72 9.82 -6.36
C VAL A 151 -17.55 10.75 -5.16
N THR A 152 -17.35 10.17 -3.98
CA THR A 152 -17.17 10.96 -2.75
C THR A 152 -15.71 11.09 -2.34
N ASN A 153 -14.81 10.29 -2.92
CA ASN A 153 -13.39 10.38 -2.65
C ASN A 153 -12.52 10.28 -3.91
N VAL A 154 -11.51 11.15 -3.99
CA VAL A 154 -10.58 11.22 -5.11
C VAL A 154 -9.17 11.00 -4.62
N LEU A 155 -8.44 10.06 -5.21
CA LEU A 155 -7.05 9.75 -4.88
C LEU A 155 -6.11 10.31 -5.95
N LEU A 156 -5.27 11.27 -5.55
CA LEU A 156 -4.16 11.75 -6.37
C LEU A 156 -2.99 10.77 -6.24
N THR A 157 -2.50 10.26 -7.37
CA THR A 157 -1.46 9.23 -7.47
C THR A 157 -0.82 9.26 -8.87
N GLY A 158 -0.34 8.12 -9.38
CA GLY A 158 0.54 8.00 -10.54
C GLY A 158 1.91 7.52 -10.05
N GLY A 159 2.91 8.40 -10.18
CA GLY A 159 4.10 8.43 -9.34
C GLY A 159 3.76 8.98 -7.95
N ASP A 160 4.33 10.13 -7.59
CA ASP A 160 4.08 10.74 -6.27
C ASP A 160 3.50 12.16 -6.38
N PRO A 161 2.25 12.41 -5.95
CA PRO A 161 1.61 13.72 -6.09
C PRO A 161 2.30 14.82 -5.28
N LEU A 162 2.98 14.48 -4.18
CA LEU A 162 3.72 15.47 -3.38
C LEU A 162 5.03 15.89 -4.05
N LEU A 163 5.46 15.26 -5.13
CA LEU A 163 6.57 15.78 -5.93
C LEU A 163 6.17 16.99 -6.79
N MET A 164 4.88 17.17 -7.08
CA MET A 164 4.38 18.31 -7.82
C MET A 164 4.60 19.63 -7.06
N SER A 165 4.70 20.72 -7.82
CA SER A 165 4.71 22.07 -7.25
C SER A 165 3.46 22.33 -6.42
N THR A 166 3.60 23.10 -5.34
CA THR A 166 2.47 23.49 -4.49
C THR A 166 1.37 24.23 -5.27
N ARG A 167 1.75 25.08 -6.22
CA ARG A 167 0.80 25.74 -7.13
C ARG A 167 -0.10 24.72 -7.83
N ARG A 168 0.47 23.66 -8.40
CA ARG A 168 -0.31 22.63 -9.10
C ARG A 168 -1.23 21.85 -8.16
N LEU A 169 -0.75 21.52 -6.95
CA LEU A 169 -1.59 20.88 -5.93
C LEU A 169 -2.77 21.78 -5.53
N VAL A 170 -2.55 23.08 -5.35
CA VAL A 170 -3.59 24.07 -5.03
C VAL A 170 -4.64 24.13 -6.14
N GLU A 171 -4.24 24.20 -7.41
CA GLU A 171 -5.16 24.18 -8.56
C GLU A 171 -6.08 22.93 -8.52
N ILE A 172 -5.51 21.76 -8.24
CA ILE A 172 -6.27 20.50 -8.15
C ILE A 172 -7.20 20.51 -6.92
N PHE A 173 -6.71 20.94 -5.75
CA PHE A 173 -7.52 21.00 -4.53
C PHE A 173 -8.69 21.95 -4.66
N GLU A 174 -8.46 23.14 -5.22
CA GLU A 174 -9.51 24.13 -5.44
C GLU A 174 -10.59 23.60 -6.38
N ALA A 175 -10.19 23.00 -7.51
CA ALA A 175 -11.13 22.40 -8.44
C ALA A 175 -11.93 21.25 -7.81
N LEU A 176 -11.29 20.35 -7.07
CA LEU A 176 -11.98 19.26 -6.37
C LEU A 176 -12.91 19.76 -5.26
N ARG A 177 -12.57 20.87 -4.58
CA ARG A 177 -13.43 21.46 -3.54
C ARG A 177 -14.62 22.22 -4.11
N ALA A 178 -14.56 22.67 -5.37
CA ALA A 178 -15.70 23.20 -6.08
C ALA A 178 -16.76 22.14 -6.42
N ILE A 179 -16.42 20.84 -6.37
CA ILE A 179 -17.33 19.73 -6.64
C ILE A 179 -18.03 19.29 -5.35
N PRO A 180 -19.35 19.55 -5.16
CA PRO A 180 -20.00 19.42 -3.86
C PRO A 180 -20.01 18.01 -3.27
N HIS A 181 -20.09 16.96 -4.10
CA HIS A 181 -20.12 15.57 -3.66
C HIS A 181 -18.75 15.02 -3.25
N VAL A 182 -17.64 15.66 -3.65
CA VAL A 182 -16.29 15.22 -3.26
C VAL A 182 -16.01 15.63 -1.81
N LYS A 183 -15.95 14.63 -0.93
CA LYS A 183 -15.71 14.82 0.50
C LYS A 183 -14.26 14.61 0.87
N ILE A 184 -13.62 13.60 0.29
CA ILE A 184 -12.26 13.20 0.65
C ILE A 184 -11.33 13.40 -0.54
N ILE A 185 -10.19 14.06 -0.30
CA ILE A 185 -9.05 14.05 -1.22
C ILE A 185 -7.98 13.19 -0.57
N ARG A 186 -7.45 12.20 -1.28
CA ARG A 186 -6.36 11.34 -0.81
C ARG A 186 -5.10 11.62 -1.60
N LEU A 187 -3.95 11.61 -0.93
CA LEU A 187 -2.62 11.74 -1.52
C LEU A 187 -1.88 10.43 -1.32
N GLY A 188 -1.66 9.66 -2.39
CA GLY A 188 -0.82 8.46 -2.34
C GLY A 188 0.64 8.83 -2.46
N SER A 189 1.37 8.95 -1.35
CA SER A 189 2.72 9.53 -1.37
C SER A 189 3.70 8.82 -0.43
N LYS A 190 4.91 8.61 -0.94
CA LYS A 190 6.09 8.15 -0.20
C LYS A 190 7.04 9.31 0.12
N MET A 191 6.76 10.54 -0.31
CA MET A 191 7.59 11.72 0.02
C MET A 191 7.89 11.90 1.51
N PRO A 192 6.99 11.60 2.47
CA PRO A 192 7.36 11.65 3.89
C PRO A 192 8.54 10.74 4.27
N ALA A 193 8.75 9.65 3.54
CA ALA A 193 9.91 8.78 3.67
C ALA A 193 11.06 9.18 2.74
N PHE A 194 10.79 9.60 1.50
CA PHE A 194 11.82 9.90 0.50
C PHE A 194 12.46 11.28 0.61
N ASP A 195 11.68 12.29 1.02
CA ASP A 195 12.12 13.68 1.16
C ASP A 195 11.12 14.42 2.07
N PRO A 196 11.25 14.26 3.41
CA PRO A 196 10.36 14.93 4.35
C PRO A 196 10.45 16.46 4.30
N TYR A 197 11.55 16.99 3.75
CA TYR A 197 11.72 18.43 3.55
C TYR A 197 10.71 19.00 2.56
N ARG A 198 10.11 18.18 1.69
CA ARG A 198 9.00 18.59 0.84
C ARG A 198 7.84 19.22 1.63
N VAL A 199 7.56 18.70 2.83
CA VAL A 199 6.52 19.25 3.71
C VAL A 199 7.11 20.27 4.68
N LEU A 200 8.27 19.99 5.28
CA LEU A 200 8.87 20.85 6.30
C LEU A 200 9.28 22.22 5.77
N ASN A 201 9.86 22.26 4.57
CA ASN A 201 10.45 23.47 3.98
C ASN A 201 9.51 24.17 2.99
N ASP A 202 8.24 23.79 2.93
CA ASP A 202 7.23 24.41 2.07
C ASP A 202 6.05 24.97 2.87
N PRO A 203 6.16 26.24 3.34
CA PRO A 203 5.07 26.91 4.05
C PRO A 203 3.80 27.10 3.22
N GLU A 204 3.91 27.17 1.88
CA GLU A 204 2.76 27.31 0.98
C GLU A 204 1.97 25.99 0.94
N LEU A 205 2.64 24.84 0.90
CA LEU A 205 1.98 23.54 0.97
C LEU A 205 1.26 23.37 2.30
N GLN A 206 1.92 23.76 3.40
CA GLN A 206 1.31 23.75 4.73
C GLN A 206 0.07 24.66 4.77
N ALA A 207 0.13 25.85 4.16
CA ALA A 207 -1.01 26.74 4.04
C ALA A 207 -2.14 26.14 3.21
N ALA A 208 -1.82 25.51 2.07
CA ALA A 208 -2.79 24.81 1.24
C ALA A 208 -3.50 23.70 2.02
N PHE A 209 -2.77 22.90 2.81
CA PHE A 209 -3.39 21.88 3.67
C PHE A 209 -4.38 22.48 4.68
N ARG A 210 -4.01 23.59 5.36
CA ARG A 210 -4.92 24.27 6.29
C ARG A 210 -6.18 24.79 5.61
N THR A 211 -6.06 25.29 4.39
CA THR A 211 -7.18 25.85 3.61
C THR A 211 -8.12 24.76 3.09
N TYR A 212 -7.58 23.67 2.53
CA TYR A 212 -8.37 22.68 1.77
C TYR A 212 -8.70 21.39 2.55
N SER A 213 -8.15 21.20 3.76
CA SER A 213 -8.50 20.09 4.66
C SER A 213 -9.36 20.58 5.83
N THR A 214 -10.67 20.64 5.61
CA THR A 214 -11.63 21.16 6.59
C THR A 214 -12.25 20.04 7.44
N PRO A 215 -12.94 20.36 8.55
CA PRO A 215 -13.54 19.35 9.43
C PRO A 215 -14.47 18.34 8.74
N THR A 216 -15.20 18.76 7.71
CA THR A 216 -16.19 17.95 6.98
C THR A 216 -15.71 17.50 5.59
N GLN A 217 -14.56 18.00 5.15
CA GLN A 217 -13.97 17.75 3.84
C GLN A 217 -12.45 17.62 4.00
N ARG A 218 -11.99 16.42 4.36
CA ARG A 218 -10.60 16.18 4.75
C ARG A 218 -9.70 15.85 3.57
N ILE A 219 -8.43 16.21 3.71
CA ILE A 219 -7.31 15.63 2.96
C ILE A 219 -6.73 14.50 3.80
N TYR A 220 -6.52 13.35 3.16
CA TYR A 220 -5.83 12.20 3.74
C TYR A 220 -4.48 11.99 3.03
N LEU A 221 -3.42 11.84 3.80
CA LEU A 221 -2.13 11.38 3.32
C LEU A 221 -2.07 9.86 3.51
N MET A 222 -2.06 9.14 2.41
CA MET A 222 -1.77 7.71 2.34
C MET A 222 -0.25 7.57 2.27
N ALA A 223 0.41 7.68 3.43
CA ALA A 223 1.85 7.54 3.57
C ALA A 223 2.30 6.11 3.20
N HIS A 224 3.57 5.97 2.84
CA HIS A 224 4.16 4.71 2.41
C HIS A 224 5.52 4.49 3.06
N PHE A 225 5.52 4.06 4.31
CA PHE A 225 6.68 3.55 5.03
C PHE A 225 6.65 2.02 5.02
N ASP A 226 7.76 1.42 4.62
CA ASP A 226 7.99 -0.01 4.47
C ASP A 226 8.83 -0.59 5.61
N HIS A 227 9.72 0.20 6.22
CA HIS A 227 10.63 -0.25 7.28
C HIS A 227 10.77 0.81 8.39
N PRO A 228 10.98 0.43 9.68
CA PRO A 228 11.25 1.38 10.76
C PRO A 228 12.38 2.37 10.48
N HIS A 229 13.41 1.97 9.71
CA HIS A 229 14.55 2.86 9.37
C HIS A 229 14.13 4.09 8.54
N GLU A 230 12.98 4.04 7.86
CA GLU A 230 12.45 5.20 7.15
C GLU A 230 11.78 6.22 8.08
N LEU A 231 11.37 5.80 9.29
CA LEU A 231 10.73 6.64 10.32
C LEU A 231 11.78 7.43 11.11
N THR A 232 12.65 8.15 10.40
CA THR A 232 13.63 9.05 11.00
C THR A 232 12.95 10.21 11.75
N ASP A 233 13.67 10.88 12.66
CA ASP A 233 13.16 12.07 13.35
C ASP A 233 12.61 13.13 12.38
N VAL A 234 13.27 13.33 11.23
CA VAL A 234 12.84 14.30 10.21
C VAL A 234 11.58 13.83 9.48
N ALA A 235 11.46 12.53 9.19
CA ALA A 235 10.25 11.95 8.60
C ALA A 235 9.05 12.08 9.56
N ILE A 236 9.26 11.79 10.84
CA ILE A 236 8.27 11.95 11.91
C ILE A 236 7.81 13.42 12.02
N GLN A 237 8.74 14.38 11.98
CA GLN A 237 8.40 15.81 11.95
C GLN A 237 7.58 16.19 10.71
N GLY A 238 7.88 15.60 9.55
CA GLY A 238 7.11 15.79 8.32
C GLY A 238 5.65 15.32 8.48
N ILE A 239 5.45 14.14 9.07
CA ILE A 239 4.12 13.61 9.38
C ILE A 239 3.37 14.48 10.40
N ASP A 240 4.00 14.87 11.50
CA ASP A 240 3.41 15.76 12.49
C ASP A 240 3.06 17.13 11.88
N THR A 241 3.88 17.65 10.96
CA THR A 241 3.57 18.87 10.22
C THR A 241 2.32 18.72 9.35
N CYS A 242 2.14 17.59 8.64
CA CYS A 242 0.90 17.30 7.92
C CYS A 242 -0.32 17.31 8.87
N ILE A 243 -0.22 16.62 10.01
CA ILE A 243 -1.29 16.50 11.00
C ILE A 243 -1.68 17.87 11.58
N ARG A 244 -0.70 18.69 11.99
CA ARG A 244 -0.94 20.04 12.53
C ARG A 244 -1.58 20.98 11.50
N ASN A 245 -1.39 20.71 10.22
CA ASN A 245 -2.02 21.45 9.13
C ASN A 245 -3.34 20.81 8.65
N GLY A 246 -3.92 19.90 9.45
CA GLY A 246 -5.28 19.38 9.25
C GLY A 246 -5.37 18.16 8.34
N VAL A 247 -4.25 17.59 7.88
CA VAL A 247 -4.21 16.37 7.07
C VAL A 247 -4.29 15.13 7.96
N ILE A 248 -5.14 14.16 7.60
CA ILE A 248 -5.19 12.88 8.31
C ILE A 248 -4.18 11.93 7.68
N CYS A 249 -3.23 11.43 8.47
CA CYS A 249 -2.16 10.56 7.97
C CYS A 249 -2.46 9.10 8.32
N VAL A 250 -2.26 8.21 7.35
CA VAL A 250 -2.32 6.75 7.55
C VAL A 250 -1.28 6.09 6.69
N ASN A 251 -0.72 4.95 7.13
CA ASN A 251 0.31 4.25 6.36
C ASN A 251 -0.26 3.08 5.56
N GLN A 252 0.21 2.90 4.34
CA GLN A 252 0.01 1.69 3.56
C GLN A 252 1.34 1.25 2.94
N CYS A 253 1.62 -0.05 2.97
CA CYS A 253 2.83 -0.62 2.38
C CYS A 253 2.54 -2.05 1.89
N PRO A 254 3.31 -2.60 0.96
CA PRO A 254 3.30 -4.03 0.71
C PRO A 254 4.13 -4.78 1.75
N MET A 255 3.84 -6.08 1.88
CA MET A 255 4.76 -7.03 2.47
C MET A 255 5.87 -7.32 1.45
N ILE A 256 7.12 -7.15 1.85
CA ILE A 256 8.29 -7.19 0.97
C ILE A 256 9.35 -8.11 1.57
N LYS A 257 9.78 -9.09 0.77
CA LYS A 257 10.79 -10.09 1.16
C LYS A 257 12.11 -9.46 1.54
N GLY A 258 12.64 -9.85 2.69
CA GLY A 258 13.91 -9.37 3.23
C GLY A 258 13.88 -7.93 3.73
N ILE A 259 12.69 -7.30 3.81
CA ILE A 259 12.55 -5.91 4.25
C ILE A 259 11.61 -5.82 5.44
N ASN A 260 10.35 -6.24 5.33
CA ASN A 260 9.37 -6.11 6.40
C ASN A 260 8.56 -7.39 6.66
N ASP A 261 9.11 -8.51 6.20
CA ASP A 261 8.55 -9.85 6.33
C ASP A 261 8.91 -10.59 7.63
N ASP A 262 9.54 -9.87 8.55
CA ASP A 262 9.71 -10.26 9.94
C ASP A 262 8.60 -9.63 10.83
N PRO A 263 7.93 -10.43 11.69
CA PRO A 263 6.83 -9.93 12.49
C PRO A 263 7.23 -8.92 13.57
N TYR A 264 8.47 -8.94 14.05
CA TYR A 264 9.00 -7.97 15.00
C TYR A 264 9.30 -6.64 14.31
N VAL A 265 9.90 -6.67 13.12
CA VAL A 265 10.14 -5.48 12.28
C VAL A 265 8.81 -4.79 11.94
N LEU A 266 7.83 -5.57 11.47
CA LEU A 266 6.52 -5.06 11.12
C LEU A 266 5.77 -4.50 12.34
N ALA A 267 5.85 -5.18 13.49
CA ALA A 267 5.25 -4.71 14.74
C ALA A 267 5.87 -3.41 15.24
N ASP A 268 7.20 -3.27 15.17
CA ASP A 268 7.91 -2.05 15.55
C ASP A 268 7.51 -0.86 14.66
N MET A 269 7.46 -1.07 13.34
CA MET A 269 6.99 -0.06 12.41
C MET A 269 5.56 0.37 12.73
N TYR A 270 4.66 -0.59 12.94
CA TYR A 270 3.25 -0.31 13.20
C TYR A 270 3.01 0.38 14.54
N ALA A 271 3.80 0.03 15.56
CA ALA A 271 3.77 0.69 16.86
C ALA A 271 4.18 2.16 16.71
N THR A 272 5.33 2.41 16.07
CA THR A 272 5.85 3.76 15.83
C THR A 272 4.87 4.61 15.03
N LEU A 273 4.35 4.07 13.92
CA LEU A 273 3.30 4.71 13.10
C LEU A 273 2.06 5.09 13.92
N SER A 274 1.64 4.21 14.84
CA SER A 274 0.50 4.49 15.71
C SER A 274 0.80 5.60 16.73
N TYR A 275 2.01 5.64 17.30
CA TYR A 275 2.42 6.66 18.27
C TYR A 275 2.50 8.06 17.65
N ILE A 276 2.93 8.17 16.40
CA ILE A 276 3.08 9.46 15.70
C ILE A 276 1.78 9.95 15.04
N GLY A 277 0.67 9.23 15.21
CA GLY A 277 -0.62 9.61 14.62
C GLY A 277 -0.73 9.31 13.12
N CYS A 278 0.09 8.41 12.58
CA CYS A 278 -0.01 7.87 11.21
C CYS A 278 -0.32 6.35 11.21
N PRO A 279 -1.41 5.91 11.85
CA PRO A 279 -1.64 4.49 12.10
C PRO A 279 -1.74 3.65 10.80
N PRO A 280 -1.38 2.36 10.85
CA PRO A 280 -1.34 1.49 9.66
C PRO A 280 -2.74 1.24 9.09
N TYR A 281 -2.89 1.18 7.77
CA TYR A 281 -4.16 1.05 7.07
C TYR A 281 -4.24 -0.26 6.29
N TYR A 282 -3.39 -0.41 5.28
CA TYR A 282 -3.28 -1.66 4.52
C TYR A 282 -1.84 -2.17 4.56
N LEU A 283 -1.72 -3.49 4.74
CA LEU A 283 -0.58 -4.24 4.28
C LEU A 283 -0.99 -4.94 2.99
N PHE A 284 -0.25 -4.73 1.91
CA PHE A 284 -0.56 -5.33 0.63
C PHE A 284 0.24 -6.61 0.41
N GLN A 285 -0.42 -7.69 0.00
CA GLN A 285 0.26 -8.78 -0.68
C GLN A 285 0.84 -8.26 -2.00
N GLY A 286 2.09 -8.64 -2.30
CA GLY A 286 2.75 -8.34 -3.56
C GLY A 286 1.93 -8.76 -4.79
N ARG A 287 1.94 -7.90 -5.81
CA ARG A 287 1.26 -8.16 -7.10
C ARG A 287 2.26 -8.80 -8.04
N PRO A 288 1.85 -9.76 -8.89
CA PRO A 288 2.74 -10.42 -9.84
C PRO A 288 3.19 -9.51 -10.99
N THR A 289 3.99 -8.49 -10.64
CA THR A 289 4.47 -7.46 -11.54
C THR A 289 5.82 -7.86 -12.10
N ALA A 290 6.05 -7.58 -13.38
CA ALA A 290 7.36 -7.83 -13.99
C ALA A 290 8.50 -7.19 -13.19
N GLY A 291 9.51 -8.01 -12.85
CA GLY A 291 10.66 -7.64 -12.03
C GLY A 291 10.40 -7.55 -10.52
N ASN A 292 9.21 -7.93 -10.04
CA ASN A 292 8.92 -7.96 -8.61
C ASN A 292 9.18 -9.31 -7.93
N GLU A 293 9.43 -10.40 -8.67
CA GLU A 293 9.67 -11.74 -8.12
C GLU A 293 10.58 -11.77 -6.87
N PRO A 294 11.77 -11.11 -6.84
CA PRO A 294 12.66 -11.17 -5.67
C PRO A 294 12.07 -10.54 -4.40
N TYR A 295 10.99 -9.77 -4.49
CA TYR A 295 10.33 -9.06 -3.40
C TYR A 295 9.10 -9.80 -2.86
N GLU A 296 8.70 -10.90 -3.50
CA GLU A 296 7.45 -11.60 -3.22
C GLU A 296 7.57 -12.59 -2.06
N ILE A 297 6.48 -12.71 -1.31
CA ILE A 297 6.31 -13.66 -0.21
C ILE A 297 5.06 -14.51 -0.47
N PRO A 298 5.09 -15.81 -0.19
CA PRO A 298 3.89 -16.65 -0.21
C PRO A 298 2.79 -16.08 0.71
N ILE A 299 1.55 -16.03 0.22
CA ILE A 299 0.41 -15.44 0.96
C ILE A 299 0.27 -16.03 2.37
N VAL A 300 0.44 -17.35 2.53
CA VAL A 300 0.36 -18.02 3.84
C VAL A 300 1.41 -17.48 4.80
N GLN A 301 2.67 -17.37 4.35
CA GLN A 301 3.76 -16.79 5.14
C GLN A 301 3.48 -15.32 5.46
N GLY A 302 3.05 -14.53 4.48
CA GLY A 302 2.70 -13.12 4.67
C GLY A 302 1.57 -12.94 5.70
N TRP A 303 0.55 -13.80 5.67
CA TRP A 303 -0.53 -13.80 6.66
C TRP A 303 -0.04 -14.19 8.05
N GLN A 304 0.81 -15.22 8.18
CA GLN A 304 1.38 -15.62 9.48
C GLN A 304 2.23 -14.50 10.09
N THR A 305 3.12 -13.87 9.30
CA THR A 305 3.92 -12.71 9.72
C THR A 305 3.01 -11.57 10.16
N PHE A 306 2.00 -11.23 9.37
CA PHE A 306 1.05 -10.17 9.69
C PHE A 306 0.29 -10.44 10.99
N GLN A 307 -0.29 -11.63 11.15
CA GLN A 307 -1.00 -12.00 12.38
C GLN A 307 -0.08 -11.92 13.59
N ARG A 308 1.15 -12.46 13.48
CA ARG A 308 2.13 -12.41 14.56
C ARG A 308 2.48 -10.95 14.91
N ALA A 309 2.73 -10.09 13.94
CA ALA A 309 2.99 -8.67 14.16
C ALA A 309 1.84 -7.97 14.91
N LEU A 310 0.58 -8.25 14.56
CA LEU A 310 -0.58 -7.69 15.27
C LEU A 310 -0.68 -8.14 16.73
N THR A 311 -0.22 -9.35 17.07
CA THR A 311 -0.16 -9.81 18.47
C THR A 311 0.90 -9.07 19.29
N LEU A 312 2.00 -8.67 18.66
CA LEU A 312 3.11 -7.94 19.27
C LEU A 312 2.83 -6.44 19.41
N GLY A 313 2.06 -5.87 18.47
CA GLY A 313 1.82 -4.43 18.35
C GLY A 313 0.79 -3.83 19.31
N SER A 314 0.84 -2.50 19.41
CA SER A 314 -0.11 -1.66 20.17
C SER A 314 -1.54 -1.72 19.58
N GLY A 315 -2.56 -1.45 20.40
CA GLY A 315 -3.98 -1.64 20.02
C GLY A 315 -4.38 -0.97 18.69
N LEU A 316 -3.95 0.26 18.42
CA LEU A 316 -4.27 0.97 17.16
C LEU A 316 -3.61 0.34 15.93
N ALA A 317 -2.49 -0.39 16.09
CA ALA A 317 -1.86 -1.12 15.00
C ALA A 317 -2.78 -2.23 14.45
N ARG A 318 -3.66 -2.79 15.28
CA ARG A 318 -4.57 -3.90 14.93
C ARG A 318 -5.69 -3.52 13.97
N ARG A 319 -5.79 -2.24 13.58
CA ARG A 319 -6.74 -1.78 12.55
C ARG A 319 -6.28 -2.12 11.13
N ALA A 320 -5.00 -2.42 10.94
CA ALA A 320 -4.44 -2.74 9.65
C ALA A 320 -5.16 -3.95 9.05
N ARG A 321 -5.27 -3.99 7.72
CA ARG A 321 -5.81 -5.15 6.99
C ARG A 321 -4.78 -5.68 6.02
N LEU A 322 -4.59 -6.99 6.00
CA LEU A 322 -3.85 -7.65 4.94
C LEU A 322 -4.76 -7.79 3.72
N CYS A 323 -4.41 -7.09 2.65
CA CYS A 323 -5.20 -7.01 1.43
C CYS A 323 -4.38 -7.39 0.20
N MET A 324 -5.06 -7.94 -0.79
CA MET A 324 -4.56 -8.17 -2.13
C MET A 324 -5.36 -7.30 -3.09
N SER A 325 -4.67 -6.69 -4.05
CA SER A 325 -5.35 -6.05 -5.18
C SER A 325 -5.51 -7.07 -6.29
N HIS A 326 -6.73 -7.19 -6.81
CA HIS A 326 -7.09 -8.08 -7.91
C HIS A 326 -7.88 -7.28 -8.95
N GLU A 327 -7.91 -7.68 -10.22
CA GLU A 327 -8.65 -6.95 -11.27
C GLU A 327 -10.13 -6.70 -10.92
N THR A 328 -10.75 -7.66 -10.21
CA THR A 328 -12.15 -7.59 -9.77
C THR A 328 -12.36 -6.78 -8.48
N GLY A 329 -11.31 -6.42 -7.74
CA GLY A 329 -11.47 -5.68 -6.49
C GLY A 329 -10.30 -5.77 -5.51
N LYS A 330 -10.51 -5.24 -4.31
CA LYS A 330 -9.58 -5.34 -3.18
C LYS A 330 -10.06 -6.44 -2.25
N ILE A 331 -9.27 -7.51 -2.15
CA ILE A 331 -9.62 -8.71 -1.41
C ILE A 331 -8.83 -8.69 -0.10
N GLU A 332 -9.53 -8.75 1.03
CA GLU A 332 -8.94 -8.91 2.36
C GLU A 332 -8.71 -10.39 2.66
N ILE A 333 -7.51 -10.72 3.11
CA ILE A 333 -7.17 -12.06 3.60
C ILE A 333 -7.51 -12.09 5.09
N MET A 334 -8.69 -12.62 5.42
CA MET A 334 -9.24 -12.57 6.77
C MET A 334 -8.60 -13.61 7.70
N GLY A 335 -8.32 -14.80 7.17
CA GLY A 335 -7.83 -15.92 7.96
C GLY A 335 -7.35 -17.06 7.08
N ILE A 336 -6.43 -17.86 7.60
CA ILE A 336 -5.96 -19.10 6.99
C ILE A 336 -5.94 -20.18 8.08
N ASP A 337 -6.53 -21.33 7.78
CA ASP A 337 -6.41 -22.55 8.60
C ASP A 337 -5.75 -23.68 7.78
N ASP A 338 -5.72 -24.88 8.34
CA ASP A 338 -5.06 -26.05 7.74
C ASP A 338 -5.70 -26.49 6.41
N GLU A 339 -6.95 -26.09 6.15
CA GLU A 339 -7.72 -26.54 5.00
C GLU A 339 -8.16 -25.41 4.07
N HIS A 340 -8.27 -24.17 4.55
CA HIS A 340 -8.87 -23.06 3.82
C HIS A 340 -8.18 -21.71 4.05
N MET A 341 -8.23 -20.88 3.02
CA MET A 341 -8.03 -19.43 3.14
C MET A 341 -9.36 -18.71 2.95
N TYR A 342 -9.67 -17.83 3.91
CA TYR A 342 -10.90 -17.04 3.94
C TYR A 342 -10.62 -15.63 3.46
N LEU A 343 -11.27 -15.26 2.36
CA LEU A 343 -11.11 -14.02 1.64
C LEU A 343 -12.40 -13.21 1.69
N ARG A 344 -12.31 -11.88 1.73
CA ARG A 344 -13.46 -10.99 1.60
C ARG A 344 -13.21 -9.91 0.57
N TYR A 345 -14.14 -9.69 -0.33
CA TYR A 345 -14.15 -8.49 -1.18
C TYR A 345 -14.42 -7.25 -0.32
N HIS A 346 -13.34 -6.61 0.11
CA HIS A 346 -13.41 -5.38 0.90
C HIS A 346 -13.85 -4.20 0.05
N GLN A 347 -13.42 -4.16 -1.22
CA GLN A 347 -13.97 -3.32 -2.28
C GLN A 347 -14.08 -4.15 -3.55
N ALA A 348 -15.04 -3.87 -4.43
CA ALA A 348 -15.29 -4.67 -5.64
C ALA A 348 -15.59 -3.78 -6.84
N LYS A 349 -15.19 -4.25 -8.04
CA LYS A 349 -15.53 -3.62 -9.33
C LYS A 349 -17.03 -3.72 -9.64
N HIS A 350 -17.67 -4.77 -9.15
CA HIS A 350 -19.09 -5.03 -9.30
C HIS A 350 -19.76 -5.10 -7.92
N ASP A 351 -20.89 -4.40 -7.74
CA ASP A 351 -21.59 -4.30 -6.45
C ASP A 351 -22.01 -5.66 -5.88
N GLU A 352 -22.32 -6.63 -6.73
CA GLU A 352 -22.69 -7.99 -6.32
C GLU A 352 -21.58 -8.76 -5.59
N ASP A 353 -20.32 -8.38 -5.82
CA ASP A 353 -19.16 -8.97 -5.15
C ASP A 353 -18.85 -8.25 -3.82
N LEU A 354 -19.39 -7.06 -3.57
CA LEU A 354 -19.01 -6.25 -2.40
C LEU A 354 -19.39 -6.97 -1.09
N GLY A 355 -18.39 -7.17 -0.23
CA GLY A 355 -18.54 -7.89 1.03
C GLY A 355 -18.63 -9.41 0.89
N ARG A 356 -18.60 -9.96 -0.34
CA ARG A 356 -18.64 -11.41 -0.58
C ARG A 356 -17.45 -12.08 0.10
N VAL A 357 -17.74 -13.15 0.84
CA VAL A 357 -16.73 -14.01 1.46
C VAL A 357 -16.52 -15.24 0.58
N VAL A 358 -15.26 -15.56 0.31
CA VAL A 358 -14.83 -16.73 -0.45
C VAL A 358 -13.92 -17.56 0.44
N ALA A 359 -14.20 -18.86 0.55
CA ALA A 359 -13.27 -19.81 1.14
C ALA A 359 -12.68 -20.63 0.00
N ILE A 360 -11.36 -20.58 -0.14
CA ILE A 360 -10.64 -21.43 -1.08
C ILE A 360 -9.89 -22.49 -0.30
N LYS A 361 -9.73 -23.68 -0.87
CA LYS A 361 -8.95 -24.74 -0.23
C LYS A 361 -7.49 -24.26 -0.11
N SER A 362 -6.97 -24.24 1.11
CA SER A 362 -5.58 -24.00 1.43
C SER A 362 -4.78 -25.15 0.82
N LEU A 363 -4.23 -24.88 -0.36
CA LEU A 363 -3.31 -25.79 -1.01
C LEU A 363 -2.00 -25.66 -0.23
N ARG A 364 -1.70 -26.63 0.64
CA ARG A 364 -0.46 -26.72 1.43
C ARG A 364 0.74 -26.31 0.58
N GLU A 365 1.55 -25.36 1.07
CA GLU A 365 2.88 -24.85 0.68
C GLU A 365 3.26 -24.68 -0.82
N GLU A 366 2.67 -25.41 -1.76
CA GLU A 366 3.12 -25.59 -3.14
C GLU A 366 2.53 -24.55 -4.11
N LEU A 367 1.48 -23.80 -3.73
CA LEU A 367 0.69 -22.99 -4.69
C LEU A 367 0.84 -21.46 -4.62
N LEU A 368 1.91 -20.92 -4.04
CA LEU A 368 2.06 -19.45 -3.98
C LEU A 368 3.45 -18.91 -4.35
N ALA A 369 4.41 -19.80 -4.62
CA ALA A 369 5.72 -19.45 -5.18
C ALA A 369 5.72 -19.42 -6.72
N ASP A 370 4.79 -20.14 -7.37
CA ASP A 370 4.73 -20.30 -8.83
C ASP A 370 3.63 -19.43 -9.46
N ASP A 371 3.95 -18.78 -10.58
CA ASP A 371 3.06 -17.92 -11.37
C ASP A 371 1.80 -18.67 -11.83
N GLU A 372 1.92 -19.97 -12.14
CA GLU A 372 0.78 -20.80 -12.56
C GLU A 372 -0.21 -21.05 -11.41
N ALA A 373 0.30 -21.13 -10.18
CA ALA A 373 -0.52 -21.31 -9.00
C ALA A 373 -1.27 -20.02 -8.62
N ARG A 374 -0.66 -18.84 -8.85
CA ARG A 374 -1.34 -17.53 -8.73
C ARG A 374 -2.39 -17.34 -9.83
N LYS A 375 -2.11 -17.75 -11.07
CA LYS A 375 -3.11 -17.78 -12.16
C LYS A 375 -4.26 -18.73 -11.85
N ARG A 376 -3.97 -19.89 -11.25
CA ARG A 376 -4.99 -20.83 -10.77
C ARG A 376 -5.81 -20.23 -9.64
N PHE A 377 -5.20 -19.54 -8.68
CA PHE A 377 -5.90 -18.78 -7.64
C PHE A 377 -6.83 -17.71 -8.24
N ALA A 378 -6.38 -16.94 -9.24
CA ALA A 378 -7.23 -16.00 -9.98
C ALA A 378 -8.40 -16.69 -10.71
N ARG A 379 -8.20 -17.92 -11.21
CA ARG A 379 -9.27 -18.75 -11.80
C ARG A 379 -10.19 -19.38 -10.76
N GLU A 380 -9.71 -19.73 -9.57
CA GLU A 380 -10.49 -20.32 -8.47
C GLU A 380 -11.30 -19.28 -7.69
N ILE A 381 -10.94 -17.99 -7.77
CA ILE A 381 -11.78 -16.86 -7.36
C ILE A 381 -12.98 -16.64 -8.33
N ARG A 382 -13.12 -17.45 -9.39
CA ARG A 382 -14.36 -17.48 -10.19
C ARG A 382 -15.54 -17.96 -9.33
N PRO A 383 -16.77 -17.52 -9.65
CA PRO A 383 -17.95 -17.75 -8.82
C PRO A 383 -18.16 -19.25 -8.60
N VAL A 384 -17.91 -19.71 -7.37
CA VAL A 384 -18.59 -20.91 -6.88
C VAL A 384 -20.06 -20.50 -6.76
N PRO A 385 -21.00 -21.18 -7.41
CA PRO A 385 -22.41 -20.89 -7.25
C PRO A 385 -22.70 -20.91 -5.76
N CYS A 386 -23.38 -19.85 -5.27
CA CYS A 386 -23.90 -19.79 -3.92
C CYS A 386 -24.41 -21.18 -3.54
N LEU A 387 -23.91 -21.75 -2.44
CA LEU A 387 -24.50 -22.94 -1.83
C LEU A 387 -26.03 -22.78 -1.92
N PRO A 388 -26.75 -23.73 -2.54
CA PRO A 388 -28.16 -23.54 -2.85
C PRO A 388 -28.86 -23.20 -1.54
N ALA A 389 -29.64 -22.10 -1.57
CA ALA A 389 -30.37 -21.57 -0.44
C ALA A 389 -31.35 -22.63 0.11
N ARG A 390 -30.87 -23.56 0.93
CA ARG A 390 -31.70 -24.50 1.65
C ARG A 390 -32.04 -23.88 2.99
N ARG A 391 -33.27 -23.32 2.99
CA ARG A 391 -34.11 -22.93 4.12
C ARG A 391 -33.62 -21.72 4.91
N ARG A 392 -34.09 -20.53 4.47
CA ARG A 392 -34.40 -19.44 5.40
C ARG A 392 -35.36 -19.97 6.46
N GLY A 393 -34.95 -19.94 7.71
CA GLY A 393 -35.72 -20.42 8.84
C GLY A 393 -34.97 -20.24 10.15
N LEU A 394 -34.47 -19.02 10.42
CA LEU A 394 -33.99 -18.68 11.76
C LEU A 394 -35.22 -18.44 12.66
N LEU A 395 -35.80 -19.52 13.17
CA LEU A 395 -36.82 -19.45 14.21
C LEU A 395 -36.11 -19.23 15.55
N VAL A 396 -35.94 -17.96 15.92
CA VAL A 396 -35.60 -17.58 17.29
C VAL A 396 -36.83 -17.89 18.15
N ARG A 397 -36.77 -18.98 18.92
CA ARG A 397 -37.74 -19.24 20.00
C ARG A 397 -37.25 -18.54 21.28
N PRO A 398 -38.08 -17.72 21.95
CA PRO A 398 -37.71 -17.17 23.24
C PRO A 398 -37.75 -18.28 24.29
N ALA A 399 -36.67 -18.41 25.06
CA ALA A 399 -36.66 -19.27 26.24
C ALA A 399 -37.64 -18.68 27.27
N ARG A 400 -38.68 -19.44 27.61
CA ARG A 400 -39.51 -19.15 28.78
C ARG A 400 -38.82 -19.73 30.01
N GLY A 401 -38.60 -18.88 31.01
CA GLY A 401 -38.44 -19.28 32.40
C GLY A 401 -37.00 -19.40 32.90
N GLY A 402 -36.70 -18.57 33.91
CA GLY A 402 -35.98 -18.98 35.11
C GLY A 402 -34.47 -19.20 35.02
N ASP A 403 -33.77 -18.38 35.79
CA ASP A 403 -32.43 -18.59 36.36
C ASP A 403 -31.20 -18.12 35.58
N SER A 404 -30.54 -17.18 36.27
CA SER A 404 -29.29 -16.49 36.07
C SER A 404 -28.08 -17.42 35.97
N HIS A 405 -27.10 -17.01 35.16
CA HIS A 405 -25.76 -17.58 34.97
C HIS A 405 -25.63 -18.87 34.15
N ALA A 406 -25.53 -18.72 32.83
CA ALA A 406 -24.71 -19.61 32.01
C ALA A 406 -24.18 -18.87 30.77
N LEU A 407 -22.87 -18.58 30.77
CA LEU A 407 -22.13 -18.22 29.56
C LEU A 407 -22.34 -19.31 28.50
N ALA A 408 -22.91 -18.92 27.36
CA ALA A 408 -23.08 -19.82 26.23
C ALA A 408 -21.71 -20.33 25.75
N ARG A 409 -21.45 -21.62 25.98
CA ARG A 409 -20.37 -22.37 25.33
C ARG A 409 -20.65 -22.40 23.83
N LEU A 410 -19.93 -21.58 23.07
CA LEU A 410 -19.82 -21.73 21.62
C LEU A 410 -18.83 -22.88 21.33
N ILE A 411 -19.37 -24.08 21.14
CA ILE A 411 -18.70 -25.18 20.45
C ILE A 411 -19.71 -25.77 19.48
N PRO A 412 -19.34 -25.98 18.21
CA PRO A 412 -19.64 -27.27 17.61
C PRO A 412 -18.37 -27.92 17.07
N ILE A 413 -18.02 -29.03 17.70
CA ILE A 413 -17.21 -30.11 17.14
C ILE A 413 -18.04 -30.71 16.00
N CYS A 414 -17.44 -30.83 14.81
CA CYS A 414 -18.01 -31.56 13.70
C CYS A 414 -18.29 -33.02 14.13
N ALA A 415 -19.55 -33.43 14.14
CA ALA A 415 -19.92 -34.84 14.21
C ALA A 415 -20.04 -35.38 12.77
N ALA A 416 -19.23 -36.38 12.45
CA ALA A 416 -19.30 -37.12 11.19
C ALA A 416 -20.66 -37.86 11.04
N PRO A 417 -21.16 -38.08 9.81
CA PRO A 417 -22.40 -38.82 9.60
C PRO A 417 -22.17 -40.31 9.89
N ARG A 418 -23.05 -40.89 10.72
CA ARG A 418 -23.22 -42.34 10.81
C ARG A 418 -23.99 -42.82 9.58
N ASP A 419 -23.45 -43.82 8.92
CA ASP A 419 -24.14 -44.63 7.90
C ASP A 419 -25.46 -45.18 8.46
N ALA A 420 -26.54 -44.96 7.72
CA ALA A 420 -27.79 -45.69 7.88
C ALA A 420 -27.88 -46.71 6.74
N GLY A 421 -27.56 -47.95 7.05
CA GLY A 421 -27.70 -49.10 6.16
C GLY A 421 -28.20 -50.31 6.95
N ARG A 422 -29.51 -50.59 6.78
CA ARG A 422 -30.34 -51.71 7.26
C ARG A 422 -30.90 -51.65 8.68
#